data_AF-A0A0B1YW26-F1
#
_entry.id   AF-A0A0B1YW26-F1
#
_cell.length_a   1.000
_cell.length_b   1.000
_cell.length_c   1.000
_cell.angle_alpha   90.00
_cell.angle_beta   90.00
_cell.angle_gamma   90.00
#
_symmetry.space_group_name_H-M   'P 1'
#
loop_
_entity.id
_entity.type
_entity.pdbx_description
1 polymer ?
#
loop_
_entity_poly.entity_id
_entity_poly.type
_entity_poly.pdbx_seq_one_letter_code
_entity_poly.pdbx_strand_id
1 'polypeptide(L)' 'MTYDEALKHFGTGRAIGDALGVSSSRVSQCRTTGGFSYPMQCVLEKESGGALIAKREDDPAQAIKQSA' A
#
# COMPACT_ATOMS: atom_id res chain seq x y z
N MET A 1 5.50 -2.02 -3.85
CA MET A 1 5.88 -1.01 -2.84
C MET A 1 5.45 -1.45 -1.44
N THR A 2 6.19 -1.05 -0.41
CA THR A 2 5.84 -1.29 1.01
C THR A 2 5.02 -0.14 1.61
N TYR A 3 4.47 -0.35 2.81
CA TYR A 3 3.79 0.70 3.57
C TYR A 3 4.70 1.89 3.87
N ASP A 4 5.96 1.63 4.23
CA ASP A 4 6.91 2.68 4.60
C ASP A 4 7.35 3.52 3.41
N GLU A 5 7.47 2.92 2.22
CA GLU A 5 7.72 3.65 0.98
C GLU A 5 6.56 4.61 0.66
N ALA A 6 5.32 4.15 0.79
CA ALA A 6 4.15 5.01 0.61
C ALA A 6 4.09 6.11 1.68
N LEU A 7 4.37 5.79 2.94
CA LEU A 7 4.40 6.78 4.02
C LEU A 7 5.50 7.83 3.80
N LYS A 8 6.66 7.43 3.29
CA LYS A 8 7.74 8.35 2.95
C LYS A 8 7.35 9.31 1.82
N HIS A 9 6.59 8.84 0.83
CA HIS A 9 6.15 9.66 -0.31
C HIS A 9 4.99 10.60 0.06
N PHE A 10 3.93 10.07 0.66
CA PHE A 10 2.72 10.83 0.99
C PHE A 10 2.80 11.57 2.34
N GLY A 11 3.80 11.26 3.16
CA GLY A 11 4.09 11.92 4.45
C GLY A 11 3.21 11.48 5.62
N THR A 12 1.92 11.18 5.38
CA THR A 12 1.00 10.75 6.44
C THR A 12 0.09 9.61 5.99
N GLY A 13 -0.35 8.78 6.94
CA GLY A 13 -1.36 7.76 6.66
C GLY A 13 -2.71 8.33 6.19
N ARG A 14 -3.02 9.57 6.56
CA ARG A 14 -4.21 10.28 6.05
C ARG A 14 -4.08 10.56 4.55
N ALA A 15 -2.95 11.10 4.11
CA ALA A 15 -2.70 11.37 2.70
C ALA A 15 -2.69 10.09 1.85
N ILE A 16 -2.18 8.97 2.38
CA ILE A 16 -2.32 7.65 1.75
C ILE A 16 -3.80 7.25 1.60
N GLY A 17 -4.61 7.47 2.66
CA GLY A 17 -6.04 7.20 2.65
C GLY A 17 -6.79 8.03 1.62
N ASP A 18 -6.46 9.32 1.53
CA ASP A 18 -7.03 10.25 0.55
C ASP A 18 -6.68 9.79 -0.90
N ALA A 19 -5.42 9.40 -1.16
CA ALA A 19 -5.00 8.87 -2.46
C ALA A 19 -5.69 7.54 -2.84
N LEU A 20 -5.94 6.68 -1.85
CA LEU A 20 -6.64 5.41 -2.04
C LEU A 20 -8.17 5.53 -2.07
N GLY A 21 -8.73 6.67 -1.67
CA GLY A 21 -10.17 6.83 -1.44
C GLY A 21 -10.70 5.96 -0.29
N VAL A 22 -9.88 5.71 0.75
CA VAL A 22 -10.25 4.85 1.90
C VAL A 22 -10.03 5.56 3.24
N SER A 23 -10.65 5.03 4.30
CA SER A 23 -10.52 5.58 5.65
C SER A 23 -9.12 5.37 6.25
N SER A 24 -8.76 6.22 7.21
CA SER A 24 -7.53 6.07 8.00
C SER A 24 -7.46 4.73 8.75
N SER A 25 -8.59 4.20 9.22
CA SER A 25 -8.69 2.86 9.81
C SER A 25 -8.29 1.78 8.81
N ARG A 26 -8.69 1.90 7.54
CA ARG A 26 -8.30 0.95 6.49
C ARG A 26 -6.79 1.03 6.21
N VAL A 27 -6.21 2.23 6.18
CA VAL A 27 -4.76 2.41 6.04
C VAL A 27 -4.00 1.78 7.22
N SER A 28 -4.51 1.94 8.44
CA SER A 28 -3.92 1.29 9.62
C SER A 28 -4.00 -0.24 9.53
N GLN A 29 -5.09 -0.79 9.00
CA GLN A 29 -5.19 -2.23 8.75
C GLN A 29 -4.13 -2.67 7.74
N CYS A 30 -3.97 -1.97 6.61
CA CYS A 30 -2.93 -2.27 5.62
C CYS A 30 -1.53 -2.36 6.27
N ARG A 31 -1.20 -1.43 7.17
CA ARG A 31 0.05 -1.50 7.94
C ARG A 31 0.16 -2.79 8.75
N THR A 32 -0.89 -3.15 9.49
CA THR A 32 -0.88 -4.38 10.33
C THR A 32 -0.89 -5.66 9.50
N THR A 33 -1.47 -5.64 8.30
CA THR A 33 -1.49 -6.80 7.39
C THR A 33 -0.21 -6.92 6.57
N GLY A 34 0.81 -6.07 6.81
CA GLY A 34 2.10 -6.16 6.14
C GLY A 34 2.19 -5.41 4.81
N GLY A 35 1.23 -4.54 4.48
CA GLY A 35 1.28 -3.70 3.30
C GLY A 35 -0.05 -3.55 2.57
N PHE A 36 0.04 -3.13 1.32
CA PHE A 36 -1.11 -2.91 0.46
C PHE A 36 -1.30 -4.08 -0.50
N SER A 37 -2.55 -4.49 -0.72
CA SER A 37 -2.89 -5.40 -1.83
C SER A 37 -2.41 -4.83 -3.16
N TYR A 38 -2.10 -5.69 -4.13
CA TYR A 38 -1.59 -5.25 -5.43
C TYR A 38 -2.48 -4.19 -6.13
N PRO A 39 -3.83 -4.28 -6.12
CA PRO A 39 -4.67 -3.21 -6.68
C PRO A 39 -4.48 -1.85 -6.00
N MET A 40 -4.33 -1.82 -4.68
CA MET A 40 -4.05 -0.59 -3.94
C MET A 40 -2.66 -0.03 -4.29
N GLN A 41 -1.66 -0.91 -4.51
CA GLN A 41 -0.35 -0.47 -4.97
C GLN A 41 -0.43 0.21 -6.35
N CYS A 42 -1.22 -0.33 -7.29
CA CYS A 42 -1.40 0.30 -8.61
C CYS A 42 -2.05 1.69 -8.52
N VAL A 43 -2.99 1.90 -7.58
CA VAL A 43 -3.57 3.23 -7.33
C VAL A 43 -2.49 4.18 -6.79
N LEU A 44 -1.71 3.76 -5.79
CA LEU A 44 -0.64 4.59 -5.23
C LEU A 44 0.46 4.91 -6.26
N GLU A 45 0.81 3.97 -7.14
CA GLU A 45 1.73 4.19 -8.25
C GLU A 45 1.22 5.29 -9.19
N LYS A 46 -0.07 5.23 -9.55
CA LYS A 46 -0.71 6.26 -10.37
C LYS A 46 -0.74 7.62 -9.66
N GLU A 47 -1.20 7.67 -8.42
CA GLU A 47 -1.35 8.94 -7.66
C GLU A 47 0.00 9.57 -7.31
N SER A 48 1.07 8.76 -7.22
CA SER A 48 2.45 9.24 -7.02
C SER A 48 3.15 9.67 -8.31
N GLY A 49 2.48 9.61 -9.47
CA GLY A 49 3.10 9.91 -10.76
C GLY A 49 4.22 8.94 -11.15
N GLY A 50 4.16 7.70 -10.68
CA GLY A 50 5.18 6.68 -10.92
C GLY A 50 6.38 6.74 -9.97
N ALA A 51 6.36 7.59 -8.93
CA ALA A 51 7.42 7.62 -7.92
C ALA A 51 7.42 6.36 -7.04
N LEU A 52 6.26 5.74 -6.86
CA LEU A 52 6.11 4.42 -6.23
C LEU A 52 5.81 3.38 -7.30
N ILE A 53 6.42 2.18 -7.17
CA ILE A 53 6.22 1.10 -8.14
C ILE A 53 5.42 -0.04 -7.51
N ALA A 54 4.34 -0.45 -8.19
CA ALA A 54 3.53 -1.58 -7.75
C ALA A 54 4.27 -2.90 -7.99
N LYS A 55 4.39 -3.74 -6.96
CA LYS A 55 5.09 -5.03 -7.04
C LYS A 55 4.19 -6.12 -6.47
N ARG A 56 3.91 -7.15 -7.27
CA ARG A 56 3.08 -8.28 -6.82
C ARG A 56 3.67 -9.00 -5.61
N GLU A 57 4.98 -9.00 -5.47
CA GLU A 57 5.72 -9.62 -4.36
C GLU A 57 5.45 -8.93 -3.02
N ASP A 58 5.13 -7.63 -3.04
CA ASP A 58 4.80 -6.86 -1.83
C ASP A 58 3.32 -6.99 -1.44
N ASP A 59 2.51 -7.77 -2.18
CA ASP A 59 1.13 -8.08 -1.80
C ASP A 59 1.12 -9.05 -0.61
N PRO A 60 0.55 -8.68 0.55
CA PRO A 60 0.52 -9.55 1.71
C PRO A 60 -0.16 -10.91 1.48
N ALA A 61 -1.07 -11.01 0.52
CA ALA A 61 -1.72 -12.27 0.18
C ALA A 61 -0.76 -13.30 -0.46
N GLN A 62 0.41 -12.88 -0.97
CA GLN A 62 1.45 -13.79 -1.46
C GLN A 62 2.16 -14.52 -0.32
N ALA A 63 2.46 -13.82 0.78
CA ALA A 63 3.19 -14.40 1.92
C ALA A 63 2.42 -15.58 2.55
N ILE A 64 1.10 -15.52 2.55
CA ILE A 64 0.23 -16.59 3.06
C ILE A 64 0.31 -17.84 2.18
N LYS A 65 0.49 -17.70 0.85
CA LYS A 65 0.52 -18.83 -0.09
C LYS A 65 1.86 -19.60 -0.07
N GLN A 66 2.94 -18.97 0.37
CA GLN A 66 4.25 -19.64 0.47
C GLN A 66 4.41 -20.46 1.76
N SER A 67 3.45 -20.34 2.69
CA SER A 67 3.46 -21.02 3.99
C SER A 67 2.53 -22.24 4.06
N ALA A 68 1.96 -22.67 2.93
CA ALA A 68 0.96 -23.72 2.81
C ALA A 68 1.47 -24.94 2.03
#